data_AF-A0A381PMI1-F1
#
_entry.id   AF-A0A381PMI1-F1
#
_cell.length_a   1.000
_cell.length_b   1.000
_cell.length_c   1.000
_cell.angle_alpha   90.00
_cell.angle_beta   90.00
_cell.angle_gamma   90.00
#
_symmetry.space_group_name_H-M   'P 1'
#
loop_
_entity.id
_entity.type
_entity.pdbx_description
1 polymer ?
#
loop_
_entity_poly.entity_id
_entity_poly.type
_entity_poly.pdbx_seq_one_letter_code
_entity_poly.pdbx_strand_id
1 'polypeptide(L)'
;MVLVTLGCVILLFFSDRGLIRLWEIKKEKLGIQQEINSLRQEIAELQKESEKLQFDEDYIEKIAREKLKMVRPGEKVFKIE
;
A
#
# COMPACT_ATOMS: atom_id res chain seq x y z
N MET A 1 35.23 5.98 -40.01
CA MET A 1 34.72 6.95 -39.03
C MET A 1 33.26 6.69 -38.67
N VAL A 2 32.31 6.74 -39.61
CA VAL A 2 30.87 6.54 -39.32
C VAL A 2 30.52 5.20 -38.65
N LEU A 3 31.10 4.10 -39.11
CA LEU A 3 30.87 2.77 -38.51
C LEU A 3 31.42 2.66 -37.07
N VAL A 4 32.55 3.31 -36.80
CA VAL A 4 33.17 3.33 -35.47
C VAL A 4 32.33 4.15 -34.51
N THR A 5 31.85 5.33 -34.94
CA THR A 5 30.95 6.16 -34.14
C THR A 5 29.62 5.45 -33.87
N LEU A 6 29.08 4.73 -34.86
CA LEU A 6 27.84 3.96 -34.68
C LEU A 6 28.02 2.83 -33.65
N GLY A 7 29.14 2.10 -33.73
CA GLY A 7 29.48 1.05 -32.77
C GLY A 7 29.64 1.60 -31.35
N CYS A 8 30.30 2.73 -31.18
CA CYS A 8 30.44 3.39 -29.87
C CYS A 8 29.08 3.80 -29.30
N VAL A 9 28.18 4.35 -30.12
CA VAL A 9 26.83 4.73 -29.67
C VAL A 9 26.05 3.50 -29.21
N ILE A 10 26.04 2.41 -30.00
CA ILE A 10 25.35 1.18 -29.65
C ILE A 10 25.91 0.61 -28.34
N LEU A 11 27.24 0.58 -28.16
CA LEU A 11 27.87 0.11 -26.93
C LEU A 11 27.51 0.98 -25.71
N LEU A 12 27.35 2.30 -25.86
CA LEU A 12 26.94 3.17 -24.75
C LEU A 12 25.47 2.96 -24.35
N PHE A 13 24.59 2.64 -25.30
CA PHE A 13 23.19 2.35 -25.02
C PHE A 13 22.97 0.93 -24.47
N PHE A 14 23.68 -0.07 -25.01
CA PHE A 14 23.55 -1.50 -24.64
C PHE A 14 24.54 -2.00 -23.58
N SER A 15 25.46 -1.16 -23.10
CA SER A 15 26.34 -1.54 -21.99
C SER A 15 25.54 -1.72 -20.70
N ASP A 16 26.01 -2.62 -19.84
CA ASP A 16 25.47 -2.85 -18.49
C ASP A 16 25.41 -1.60 -17.61
N ARG A 17 26.11 -0.52 -17.99
CA ARG A 17 26.03 0.80 -17.33
C ARG A 17 25.48 1.90 -18.25
N GLY A 18 24.79 1.49 -19.31
CA GLY A 18 24.21 2.38 -20.30
C GLY A 18 23.05 3.20 -19.76
N LEU A 19 22.62 4.16 -20.57
CA LEU A 19 21.54 5.11 -20.23
C LEU A 19 20.21 4.40 -19.95
N ILE A 20 19.97 3.25 -20.58
CA ILE A 20 18.74 2.45 -20.41
C ILE A 20 18.63 1.95 -18.96
N ARG A 21 19.71 1.41 -18.40
CA ARG A 21 19.71 0.90 -17.02
C ARG A 21 19.51 2.02 -16.00
N LEU A 22 20.07 3.20 -16.25
CA LEU A 22 19.85 4.36 -15.38
C LEU A 22 18.37 4.77 -15.35
N TRP A 23 17.70 4.73 -16.50
CA TRP A 23 16.28 5.02 -16.60
C TRP A 23 15.42 3.98 -15.86
N GLU A 24 15.76 2.70 -16.00
CA GLU A 24 15.08 1.60 -15.31
C GLU A 24 15.20 1.73 -13.79
N ILE A 25 16.42 1.92 -13.27
CA ILE A 25 16.68 2.13 -11.84
C ILE A 25 15.93 3.36 -11.32
N LYS A 26 15.89 4.45 -12.09
CA LYS A 26 15.15 5.65 -11.69
C LYS A 26 13.65 5.39 -11.60
N LYS A 27 13.09 4.62 -12.54
CA LYS A 27 11.67 4.23 -12.53
C LYS A 27 11.36 3.31 -11.36
N GLU A 28 12.19 2.31 -11.10
CA GLU A 28 12.06 1.40 -9.96
C GLU A 28 12.09 2.16 -8.63
N LYS A 29 13.05 3.09 -8.47
CA LYS A 29 13.12 3.96 -7.30
C LYS A 29 11.84 4.77 -7.08
N LEU A 30 11.26 5.30 -8.15
CA LEU A 30 10.00 6.05 -8.06
C LEU A 30 8.83 5.13 -7.65
N GLY A 31 8.77 3.91 -8.18
CA GLY A 31 7.75 2.93 -7.81
C GLY A 31 7.84 2.54 -6.33
N ILE A 32 9.04 2.18 -5.87
CA ILE A 32 9.29 1.84 -4.46
C ILE A 32 8.93 3.04 -3.55
N GLN A 33 9.27 4.26 -3.95
CA GLN A 33 8.95 5.45 -3.16
C GLN A 33 7.43 5.69 -3.07
N GLN A 34 6.69 5.42 -4.15
CA GLN A 34 5.23 5.50 -4.14
C GLN A 34 4.62 4.43 -3.23
N GLU A 35 5.14 3.20 -3.27
CA GLU A 35 4.69 2.11 -2.41
C GLU A 35 4.97 2.40 -0.93
N ILE A 36 6.14 2.96 -0.60
CA ILE A 36 6.44 3.42 0.76
C ILE A 36 5.42 4.47 1.21
N ASN A 37 5.06 5.40 0.34
CA ASN A 37 4.09 6.44 0.68
C ASN A 37 2.68 5.88 0.89
N SER A 38 2.24 4.93 0.06
CA SER A 38 0.93 4.29 0.23
C SER A 38 0.87 3.47 1.51
N LEU A 39 1.91 2.69 1.81
CA LEU A 39 1.99 1.90 3.04
C LEU A 39 2.00 2.79 4.29
N ARG A 40 2.70 3.93 4.25
CA ARG A 40 2.67 4.90 5.35
C ARG A 40 1.28 5.48 5.57
N GLN A 41 0.54 5.75 4.50
CA GLN A 41 -0.83 6.24 4.60
C GLN A 41 -1.74 5.17 5.21
N GLU A 42 -1.62 3.91 4.74
CA GLU A 42 -2.38 2.78 5.28
C GLU A 42 -2.10 2.55 6.78
N ILE A 43 -0.83 2.63 7.19
CA ILE A 43 -0.46 2.56 8.61
C ILE A 43 -1.14 3.67 9.42
N ALA A 44 -1.14 4.91 8.93
CA ALA A 44 -1.79 6.01 9.63
C ALA A 44 -3.30 5.83 9.74
N GLU A 45 -3.94 5.31 8.70
CA GLU A 45 -5.38 4.99 8.70
C GLU A 45 -5.71 3.87 9.69
N LEU A 46 -4.93 2.78 9.67
CA LEU A 46 -5.09 1.66 10.61
C LEU A 46 -4.81 2.05 12.05
N GLN A 47 -3.81 2.90 12.31
CA GLN A 47 -3.54 3.42 13.65
C GLN A 47 -4.73 4.23 14.17
N LYS A 48 -5.30 5.10 13.33
CA LYS A 48 -6.49 5.87 13.69
C LYS A 48 -7.71 4.97 13.95
N GLU A 49 -7.87 3.89 13.20
CA GLU A 49 -8.93 2.90 13.45
C GLU A 49 -8.68 2.13 14.75
N SER A 50 -7.45 1.72 15.00
CA SER A 50 -7.05 1.04 16.24
C SER A 50 -7.27 1.92 17.47
N GLU A 51 -6.94 3.20 17.41
CA GLU A 51 -7.19 4.14 18.50
C GLU A 51 -8.70 4.28 18.77
N LYS A 52 -9.52 4.41 17.73
CA LYS A 52 -10.98 4.44 17.90
C LYS A 52 -11.48 3.14 18.53
N LEU A 53 -10.98 1.99 18.09
CA LEU A 53 -11.35 0.69 18.66
C LEU A 53 -10.84 0.47 20.10
N GLN A 54 -9.80 1.18 20.55
CA GLN A 54 -9.26 1.03 21.90
C GLN A 54 -9.90 1.99 22.91
N PHE A 55 -10.33 3.18 22.47
CA PHE A 55 -10.78 4.23 23.37
C PHE A 55 -12.28 4.54 23.29
N ASP A 56 -13.03 3.91 22.38
CA ASP A 56 -14.45 4.16 22.17
C ASP A 56 -15.27 2.86 22.34
N GLU A 57 -15.71 2.59 23.58
CA GLU A 57 -16.56 1.43 23.91
C GLU A 57 -17.87 1.43 23.10
N ASP A 58 -18.42 2.60 22.77
CA ASP A 58 -19.64 2.72 21.96
C ASP A 58 -19.39 2.30 20.50
N TYR A 59 -18.20 2.62 19.95
CA TYR A 59 -17.80 2.17 18.62
C TYR A 59 -17.58 0.65 18.56
N ILE A 60 -16.98 0.06 19.60
CA ILE A 60 -16.84 -1.40 19.74
C ILE A 60 -18.23 -2.06 19.83
N GLU A 61 -19.13 -1.53 20.68
CA GLU A 61 -20.49 -2.06 20.82
C GLU A 61 -21.26 -1.98 19.50
N LYS A 62 -21.10 -0.89 18.75
CA LYS A 62 -21.71 -0.73 17.42
C LYS A 62 -21.22 -1.77 16.42
N ILE A 63 -19.91 -2.03 16.33
CA ILE A 63 -19.36 -3.08 15.46
C ILE A 63 -19.82 -4.47 15.90
N ALA A 64 -19.83 -4.74 17.20
CA ALA A 64 -20.29 -6.00 17.75
C ALA A 64 -21.77 -6.27 17.38
N ARG A 65 -22.63 -5.26 17.50
CA ARG A 65 -24.06 -5.39 17.16
C ARG A 65 -24.33 -5.40 15.64
N GLU A 66 -23.68 -4.53 14.86
CA GLU A 66 -23.98 -4.35 13.43
C GLU A 66 -23.25 -5.35 12.53
N LYS A 67 -21.94 -5.54 12.71
CA LYS A 67 -21.13 -6.42 11.86
C LYS A 67 -21.13 -7.87 12.38
N LEU A 68 -21.03 -8.06 13.69
CA LEU A 68 -20.87 -9.38 14.30
C LEU A 68 -22.20 -9.97 14.82
N LYS A 69 -23.29 -9.19 14.84
CA LYS A 69 -24.61 -9.57 15.39
C LYS A 69 -24.52 -10.14 16.82
N MET A 70 -23.51 -9.71 17.58
CA MET A 70 -23.31 -10.09 18.96
C MET A 70 -24.33 -9.37 19.84
N VAL A 71 -24.85 -10.11 20.82
CA VAL A 71 -25.77 -9.63 21.86
C VAL A 71 -25.17 -9.90 23.23
N ARG A 72 -25.54 -9.09 24.23
CA ARG A 72 -25.04 -9.29 25.59
C ARG A 72 -25.51 -10.64 26.14
N PRO A 73 -24.71 -11.32 26.98
CA PRO A 73 -25.14 -12.56 27.63
C PRO A 73 -26.41 -12.30 28.45
N GLY A 74 -27.56 -12.79 27.97
CA GLY A 74 -28.89 -12.56 28.57
C GLY A 74 -29.91 -11.83 27.67
N GLU A 75 -29.49 -11.21 26.57
CA GLU A 75 -30.41 -10.59 25.59
C GLU A 75 -30.97 -11.64 24.60
N LYS A 76 -32.29 -11.68 24.42
CA LYS A 76 -32.96 -12.57 23.44
C LYS A 76 -32.97 -11.90 22.06
N VAL A 77 -32.34 -12.52 21.07
CA VAL A 77 -32.40 -12.08 19.66
C VAL A 77 -33.76 -12.44 19.08
N PHE A 78 -34.62 -11.46 18.84
CA PHE A 78 -35.82 -11.65 18.04
C PHE A 78 -35.45 -11.47 16.55
N LYS A 79 -35.31 -12.58 15.83
CA LYS A 79 -35.39 -12.56 14.37
C LYS A 79 -36.87 -12.53 13.99
N ILE A 80 -37.27 -11.47 13.30
CA ILE A 80 -38.57 -11.39 12.65
C ILE A 80 -38.35 -12.01 11.26
N GLU A 81 -38.85 -13.22 11.03
CA GLU A 81 -39.06 -13.76 9.68
C GLU A 81 -40.32 -13.15 9.07
#